data_AF-A0A7S4QQR2-F1
#
_entry.id   AF-A0A7S4QQR2-F1
#
_cell.length_a   1.000
_cell.length_b   1.000
_cell.length_c   1.000
_cell.angle_alpha   90.00
_cell.angle_beta   90.00
_cell.angle_gamma   90.00
#
_symmetry.space_group_name_H-M   'P 1'
#
loop_
_entity.id
_entity.type
_entity.pdbx_description
1 polymer ?
#
loop_
_entity_poly.entity_id
_entity_poly.type
_entity_poly.pdbx_seq_one_letter_code
_entity_poly.pdbx_strand_id
1 'polypeptide(L)'
;GRRGGGPVSRFGIGGLREAFEEAEAAGLAPSELELARQLLGEEELKAPARDALDRASTSSDPVHLEAAIWEGVAVGLHMDEIEEWRRRFHAHVALEEACQRRSVAGLSAAIDVGKTAGLPAKELSAAAALLSDELKRIAMSRLEEALNSRNIPKLKVAIEEGKAAGCTAAELVDAEAALREEQRRDQARIRLEGATCSHDAAEIESALEEGRAAGLSAEELGPAEARCLQVRQTAALEALEEAMRDRSIPALRAALKEGKAAGLSGYALAHAEAVLKEEKEKLVARADLQAALASRDLEELRAAVARGRAA
;
A
#
# COMPACT_ATOMS: atom_id res chain seq x y z
N GLY A 1 8.61 -12.78 -50.59
CA GLY A 1 7.66 -13.72 -51.22
C GLY A 1 7.61 -15.01 -50.43
N ARG A 2 6.51 -15.26 -49.73
CA ARG A 2 6.06 -16.60 -49.30
C ARG A 2 4.53 -16.57 -49.40
N ARG A 3 3.99 -17.05 -50.53
CA ARG A 3 2.56 -17.40 -50.62
C ARG A 3 2.43 -18.76 -49.94
N GLY A 4 2.09 -18.75 -48.66
CA GLY A 4 1.66 -19.96 -47.97
C GLY A 4 0.29 -20.35 -48.52
N GLY A 5 0.19 -21.54 -49.11
CA GLY A 5 -1.09 -22.15 -49.41
C GLY A 5 -1.84 -22.36 -48.10
N GLY A 6 -2.89 -21.59 -47.88
CA GLY A 6 -3.85 -21.86 -46.82
C GLY A 6 -4.57 -23.17 -47.11
N PRO A 7 -4.93 -23.96 -46.08
CA PRO A 7 -5.67 -25.20 -46.25
C PRO A 7 -6.99 -24.93 -46.98
N VAL A 8 -7.31 -25.78 -47.94
CA VAL A 8 -8.44 -25.71 -48.88
C VAL A 8 -9.81 -25.89 -48.17
N SER A 9 -9.84 -25.99 -46.84
CA SER A 9 -11.03 -26.28 -46.03
C SER A 9 -11.95 -25.07 -45.75
N ARG A 10 -12.11 -24.12 -46.69
CA ARG A 10 -12.92 -22.91 -46.46
C ARG A 10 -14.20 -22.76 -47.28
N PHE A 11 -14.46 -23.65 -48.23
CA PHE A 11 -15.78 -23.69 -48.84
C PHE A 11 -16.70 -24.44 -47.88
N GLY A 12 -17.37 -23.70 -47.00
CA GLY A 12 -18.52 -24.24 -46.28
C GLY A 12 -19.53 -24.77 -47.31
N ILE A 13 -20.46 -25.62 -46.86
CA ILE A 13 -21.48 -26.24 -47.71
C ILE A 13 -22.15 -25.27 -48.70
N GLY A 14 -22.39 -24.02 -48.28
CA GLY A 14 -22.91 -22.95 -49.14
C GLY A 14 -21.97 -22.57 -50.29
N GLY A 15 -20.67 -22.47 -50.04
CA GLY A 15 -19.68 -22.20 -51.09
C GLY A 15 -19.49 -23.37 -52.07
N LEU A 16 -19.62 -24.61 -51.59
CA LEU A 16 -19.66 -25.78 -52.47
C LEU A 16 -20.92 -25.80 -53.33
N ARG A 17 -22.09 -25.44 -52.76
CA ARG A 17 -23.35 -25.33 -53.50
C ARG A 17 -23.31 -24.21 -54.53
N GLU A 18 -22.83 -23.02 -54.18
CA GLU A 18 -22.67 -21.89 -55.10
C GLU A 18 -21.70 -22.24 -56.23
N ALA A 19 -20.55 -22.85 -55.93
CA ALA A 19 -19.59 -23.28 -56.96
C ALA A 19 -20.17 -24.37 -57.86
N PHE A 20 -20.99 -25.26 -57.30
CA PHE A 20 -21.69 -26.30 -58.06
C PHE A 20 -22.74 -25.69 -59.02
N GLU A 21 -23.55 -24.73 -58.54
CA GLU A 21 -24.53 -24.00 -59.34
C GLU A 21 -23.87 -23.14 -60.44
N GLU A 22 -22.75 -22.48 -60.13
CA GLU A 22 -21.97 -21.70 -61.11
C GLU A 22 -21.38 -22.60 -62.19
N ALA A 23 -20.90 -23.78 -61.81
CA ALA A 23 -20.37 -24.78 -62.74
C ALA A 23 -21.47 -25.34 -63.67
N GLU A 24 -22.67 -25.60 -63.14
CA GLU A 24 -23.84 -25.97 -63.95
C GLU A 24 -24.24 -24.84 -64.91
N ALA A 25 -24.25 -23.59 -64.44
CA ALA A 25 -24.56 -22.42 -65.26
C ALA A 25 -23.52 -22.17 -66.38
N ALA A 26 -22.26 -22.55 -66.16
CA ALA A 26 -21.19 -22.48 -67.15
C ALA A 26 -21.29 -23.58 -68.24
N GLY A 27 -22.23 -24.52 -68.12
CA GLY A 27 -22.48 -25.55 -69.12
C GLY A 27 -21.52 -26.74 -69.07
N LEU A 28 -20.87 -26.97 -67.92
CA LEU A 28 -20.07 -28.18 -67.70
C LEU A 28 -20.93 -29.44 -67.83
N ALA A 29 -20.36 -30.49 -68.41
CA ALA A 29 -21.09 -31.74 -68.64
C ALA A 29 -21.37 -32.47 -67.31
N PRO A 30 -22.49 -33.22 -67.20
CA PRO A 30 -22.84 -33.93 -65.96
C PRO A 30 -21.74 -34.86 -65.42
N SER A 31 -20.95 -35.48 -66.29
CA SER A 31 -19.80 -36.31 -65.91
C SER A 31 -18.64 -35.51 -65.32
N GLU A 32 -18.46 -34.25 -65.73
CA GLU A 32 -17.45 -33.35 -65.17
C GLU A 32 -17.86 -32.84 -63.78
N LEU A 33 -19.17 -32.85 -63.50
CA LEU A 33 -19.78 -32.46 -62.23
C LEU A 33 -19.98 -33.63 -61.25
N GLU A 34 -19.77 -34.88 -61.67
CA GLU A 34 -20.07 -36.07 -60.88
C GLU A 34 -19.27 -36.11 -59.56
N LEU A 35 -17.97 -35.83 -59.62
CA LEU A 35 -17.11 -35.75 -58.43
C LEU A 35 -17.56 -34.61 -57.50
N ALA A 36 -17.96 -33.46 -58.06
CA ALA A 36 -18.44 -32.33 -57.28
C ALA A 36 -19.78 -32.64 -56.59
N ARG A 37 -20.70 -33.37 -57.28
CA ARG A 37 -21.95 -33.86 -56.69
C ARG A 37 -21.71 -34.83 -55.55
N GLN A 38 -20.77 -35.75 -55.72
CA GLN A 38 -20.43 -36.70 -54.66
C GLN A 38 -19.88 -35.97 -53.42
N LEU A 39 -18.94 -35.05 -53.61
CA LEU A 39 -18.37 -34.26 -52.51
C LEU A 39 -19.42 -33.37 -51.83
N LEU A 40 -20.32 -32.74 -52.60
CA LEU A 40 -21.42 -31.95 -52.05
C LEU A 40 -22.37 -32.82 -51.23
N GLY A 41 -22.71 -34.02 -51.72
CA GLY A 41 -23.55 -34.97 -50.98
C GLY A 41 -22.91 -35.45 -49.68
N GLU A 42 -21.60 -35.73 -49.69
CA GLU A 42 -20.84 -36.10 -48.48
C GLU A 42 -20.84 -34.95 -47.45
N GLU A 43 -20.64 -33.71 -47.89
CA GLU A 43 -20.69 -32.55 -46.99
C GLU A 43 -22.10 -32.20 -46.50
N GLU A 44 -23.14 -32.41 -47.32
CA GLU A 44 -24.54 -32.30 -46.93
C GLU A 44 -24.93 -33.28 -45.82
N LEU A 45 -24.38 -34.50 -45.83
CA LEU A 45 -24.58 -35.47 -44.76
C LEU A 45 -23.82 -35.12 -43.48
N LYS A 46 -22.65 -34.48 -43.60
CA LYS A 46 -21.83 -34.05 -42.45
C LYS A 46 -22.37 -32.81 -41.75
N ALA A 47 -23.06 -31.92 -42.45
CA ALA A 47 -23.61 -30.68 -41.89
C ALA A 47 -24.49 -30.88 -40.64
N PRO A 48 -25.54 -31.73 -40.65
CA PRO A 48 -26.37 -31.94 -39.46
C PRO A 48 -25.59 -32.56 -38.29
N ALA A 49 -24.59 -33.40 -38.57
CA ALA A 49 -23.73 -33.96 -37.52
C ALA A 49 -22.81 -32.90 -36.89
N ARG A 50 -22.29 -31.95 -37.69
CA ARG A 50 -21.55 -30.78 -37.15
C ARG A 50 -22.45 -29.89 -36.31
N ASP A 51 -23.69 -29.65 -36.74
CA ASP A 51 -24.66 -28.88 -35.95
C ASP A 51 -25.05 -29.60 -34.64
N ALA A 52 -25.14 -30.94 -34.67
CA ALA A 52 -25.38 -31.75 -33.47
C ALA A 52 -24.19 -31.68 -32.50
N LEU A 53 -22.96 -31.76 -33.02
CA LEU A 53 -21.74 -31.58 -32.24
C LEU A 53 -21.64 -30.18 -31.64
N ASP A 54 -22.02 -29.13 -32.38
CA ASP A 54 -22.04 -27.75 -31.88
C ASP A 54 -23.00 -27.62 -30.70
N ARG A 55 -24.25 -28.07 -30.86
CA ARG A 55 -25.24 -28.08 -29.77
C ARG A 55 -24.76 -28.89 -28.56
N ALA A 56 -24.23 -30.08 -28.79
CA ALA A 56 -23.76 -30.95 -27.70
C ALA A 56 -22.54 -30.37 -26.98
N SER A 57 -21.64 -29.69 -27.69
CA SER A 57 -20.47 -29.04 -27.09
C SER A 57 -20.86 -27.89 -26.14
N THR A 58 -22.06 -27.32 -26.33
CA THR A 58 -22.61 -26.26 -25.47
C THR A 58 -23.51 -26.77 -24.33
N SER A 59 -23.90 -28.05 -24.30
CA SER A 59 -24.92 -28.52 -23.35
C SER A 59 -24.36 -29.06 -22.03
N SER A 60 -23.03 -29.03 -21.82
CA SER A 60 -22.29 -29.64 -20.69
C SER A 60 -22.56 -31.13 -20.43
N ASP A 61 -23.38 -31.79 -21.26
CA ASP A 61 -23.79 -33.18 -21.05
C ASP A 61 -22.90 -34.14 -21.87
N PRO A 62 -22.05 -34.94 -21.20
CA PRO A 62 -21.14 -35.85 -21.89
C PRO A 62 -21.88 -36.91 -22.71
N VAL A 63 -23.11 -37.29 -22.33
CA VAL A 63 -23.89 -38.30 -23.06
C VAL A 63 -24.34 -37.76 -24.42
N HIS A 64 -24.79 -36.50 -24.46
CA HIS A 64 -25.16 -35.84 -25.70
C HIS A 64 -23.95 -35.65 -26.63
N LEU A 65 -22.77 -35.34 -26.07
CA LEU A 65 -21.55 -35.24 -26.87
C LEU A 65 -21.15 -36.58 -27.48
N GLU A 66 -21.09 -37.66 -26.68
CA GLU A 66 -20.70 -38.99 -27.21
C GLU A 66 -21.67 -39.48 -28.29
N ALA A 67 -22.98 -39.20 -28.13
CA ALA A 67 -23.97 -39.50 -29.15
C ALA A 67 -23.72 -38.73 -30.46
N ALA A 68 -23.46 -37.42 -30.37
CA ALA A 68 -23.15 -36.58 -31.53
C ALA A 68 -21.81 -36.97 -32.20
N ILE A 69 -20.82 -37.39 -31.42
CA ILE A 69 -19.55 -37.91 -31.94
C ILE A 69 -19.77 -39.20 -32.72
N TRP A 70 -20.56 -40.13 -32.18
CA TRP A 70 -20.86 -41.38 -32.86
C TRP A 70 -21.58 -41.15 -34.19
N GLU A 71 -22.55 -40.24 -34.23
CA GLU A 71 -23.23 -39.81 -35.47
C GLU A 71 -22.23 -39.15 -36.45
N GLY A 72 -21.35 -38.29 -35.95
CA GLY A 72 -20.27 -37.67 -36.73
C GLY A 72 -19.30 -38.66 -37.38
N VAL A 73 -18.87 -39.68 -36.64
CA VAL A 73 -18.03 -40.77 -37.18
C VAL A 73 -18.79 -41.57 -38.23
N ALA A 74 -20.07 -41.85 -38.01
CA ALA A 74 -20.90 -42.62 -38.94
C ALA A 74 -21.06 -41.93 -40.31
N VAL A 75 -21.08 -40.59 -40.34
CA VAL A 75 -21.14 -39.80 -41.58
C VAL A 75 -19.75 -39.41 -42.14
N GLY A 76 -18.67 -39.93 -41.54
CA GLY A 76 -17.31 -39.76 -42.06
C GLY A 76 -16.65 -38.42 -41.73
N LEU A 77 -16.96 -37.79 -40.58
CA LEU A 77 -16.17 -36.66 -40.07
C LEU A 77 -14.73 -37.10 -39.75
N HIS A 78 -13.78 -36.21 -39.94
CA HIS A 78 -12.38 -36.51 -39.67
C HIS A 78 -12.12 -36.54 -38.15
N MET A 79 -11.20 -37.41 -37.69
CA MET A 79 -10.90 -37.53 -36.26
C MET A 79 -10.41 -36.21 -35.65
N ASP A 80 -9.62 -35.43 -36.40
CA ASP A 80 -9.13 -34.12 -35.94
C ASP A 80 -10.28 -33.12 -35.67
N GLU A 81 -11.36 -33.17 -36.46
CA GLU A 81 -12.56 -32.33 -36.23
C GLU A 81 -13.26 -32.76 -34.94
N ILE A 82 -13.39 -34.07 -34.72
CA ILE A 82 -13.99 -34.65 -33.50
C ILE A 82 -13.16 -34.27 -32.25
N GLU A 83 -11.83 -34.33 -32.33
CA GLU A 83 -10.94 -33.93 -31.24
C GLU A 83 -11.01 -32.42 -30.93
N GLU A 84 -11.32 -31.58 -31.91
CA GLU A 84 -11.63 -30.17 -31.65
C GLU A 84 -12.90 -30.01 -30.82
N TRP A 85 -13.97 -30.74 -31.15
CA TRP A 85 -15.21 -30.72 -30.36
C TRP A 85 -15.04 -31.30 -28.96
N ARG A 86 -14.29 -32.39 -28.80
CA ARG A 86 -13.92 -32.93 -27.47
C ARG A 86 -13.17 -31.90 -26.64
N ARG A 87 -12.17 -31.22 -27.23
CA ARG A 87 -11.44 -30.14 -26.55
C ARG A 87 -12.35 -28.99 -26.14
N ARG A 88 -13.26 -28.55 -27.01
CA ARG A 88 -14.27 -27.52 -26.68
C ARG A 88 -15.18 -27.93 -25.54
N PHE A 89 -15.73 -29.15 -25.59
CA PHE A 89 -16.59 -29.67 -24.53
C PHE A 89 -15.85 -29.71 -23.18
N HIS A 90 -14.63 -30.26 -23.14
CA HIS A 90 -13.84 -30.30 -21.91
C HIS A 90 -13.51 -28.90 -21.39
N ALA A 91 -13.21 -27.95 -22.28
CA ALA A 91 -12.99 -26.56 -21.90
C ALA A 91 -14.25 -25.91 -21.30
N HIS A 92 -15.42 -26.20 -21.87
CA HIS A 92 -16.70 -25.69 -21.37
C HIS A 92 -17.03 -26.26 -19.98
N VAL A 93 -16.91 -27.58 -19.79
CA VAL A 93 -17.12 -28.23 -18.49
C VAL A 93 -16.13 -27.69 -17.44
N ALA A 94 -14.85 -27.55 -17.78
CA ALA A 94 -13.85 -26.98 -16.86
C ALA A 94 -14.16 -25.53 -16.48
N LEU A 95 -14.66 -24.73 -17.42
CA LEU A 95 -15.07 -23.34 -17.17
C LEU A 95 -16.30 -23.28 -16.26
N GLU A 96 -17.29 -24.14 -16.48
CA GLU A 96 -18.48 -24.24 -15.64
C GLU A 96 -18.12 -24.64 -14.20
N GLU A 97 -17.31 -25.68 -14.02
CA GLU A 97 -16.82 -26.09 -12.70
C GLU A 97 -16.03 -24.98 -12.00
N ALA A 98 -15.18 -24.26 -12.73
CA ALA A 98 -14.42 -23.14 -12.19
C ALA A 98 -15.33 -21.99 -11.75
N CYS A 99 -16.40 -21.69 -12.52
CA CYS A 99 -17.42 -20.70 -12.17
C CYS A 99 -18.20 -21.10 -10.91
N GLN A 100 -18.56 -22.39 -10.79
CA GLN A 100 -19.27 -22.90 -9.61
C GLN A 100 -18.39 -22.82 -8.34
N ARG A 101 -17.11 -23.19 -8.45
CA ARG A 101 -16.17 -23.16 -7.31
C ARG A 101 -15.66 -21.77 -6.97
N ARG A 102 -15.79 -20.80 -7.88
CA ARG A 102 -15.27 -19.43 -7.75
C ARG A 102 -13.80 -19.38 -7.34
N SER A 103 -13.00 -20.30 -7.86
CA SER A 103 -11.55 -20.30 -7.61
C SER A 103 -10.86 -19.37 -8.61
N VAL A 104 -10.14 -18.35 -8.15
CA VAL A 104 -9.39 -17.41 -9.02
C VAL A 104 -8.43 -18.16 -9.95
N ALA A 105 -7.63 -19.09 -9.40
CA ALA A 105 -6.69 -19.87 -10.18
C ALA A 105 -7.40 -20.79 -11.19
N GLY A 106 -8.52 -21.40 -10.77
CA GLY A 106 -9.33 -22.25 -11.64
C GLY A 106 -9.97 -21.48 -12.78
N LEU A 107 -10.55 -20.31 -12.50
CA LEU A 107 -11.17 -19.43 -13.48
C LEU A 107 -10.16 -18.93 -14.51
N SER A 108 -8.99 -18.45 -14.07
CA SER A 108 -7.95 -17.98 -14.99
C SER A 108 -7.50 -19.10 -15.93
N ALA A 109 -7.21 -20.30 -15.38
CA ALA A 109 -6.79 -21.44 -16.19
C ALA A 109 -7.88 -21.90 -17.16
N ALA A 110 -9.13 -21.98 -16.70
CA ALA A 110 -10.25 -22.39 -17.54
C ALA A 110 -10.56 -21.38 -18.65
N ILE A 111 -10.43 -20.08 -18.39
CA ILE A 111 -10.58 -19.03 -19.41
C ILE A 111 -9.51 -19.20 -20.50
N ASP A 112 -8.26 -19.46 -20.14
CA ASP A 112 -7.18 -19.62 -21.12
C ASP A 112 -7.32 -20.92 -21.92
N VAL A 113 -7.73 -22.02 -21.29
CA VAL A 113 -8.11 -23.26 -21.99
C VAL A 113 -9.31 -23.00 -22.92
N GLY A 114 -10.32 -22.28 -22.46
CA GLY A 114 -11.48 -21.90 -23.26
C GLY A 114 -11.13 -21.06 -24.50
N LYS A 115 -10.20 -20.11 -24.38
CA LYS A 115 -9.69 -19.32 -25.52
C LYS A 115 -8.98 -20.19 -26.56
N THR A 116 -8.16 -21.14 -26.10
CA THR A 116 -7.42 -22.04 -27.00
C THR A 116 -8.34 -23.07 -27.68
N ALA A 117 -9.42 -23.47 -27.02
CA ALA A 117 -10.44 -24.35 -27.59
C ALA A 117 -11.43 -23.62 -28.52
N GLY A 118 -11.48 -22.28 -28.48
CA GLY A 118 -12.39 -21.49 -29.31
C GLY A 118 -13.80 -21.37 -28.74
N LEU A 119 -13.95 -21.32 -27.42
CA LEU A 119 -15.25 -21.09 -26.78
C LEU A 119 -15.87 -19.74 -27.16
N PRO A 120 -17.21 -19.62 -27.12
CA PRO A 120 -17.90 -18.37 -27.43
C PRO A 120 -17.44 -17.20 -26.56
N ALA A 121 -17.22 -16.03 -27.19
CA ALA A 121 -16.77 -14.83 -26.50
C ALA A 121 -17.69 -14.41 -25.34
N LYS A 122 -18.99 -14.70 -25.45
CA LYS A 122 -19.98 -14.42 -24.41
C LYS A 122 -19.69 -15.21 -23.12
N GLU A 123 -19.37 -16.49 -23.21
CA GLU A 123 -19.04 -17.35 -22.06
C GLU A 123 -17.73 -16.91 -21.40
N LEU A 124 -16.70 -16.66 -22.22
CA LEU A 124 -15.42 -16.16 -21.74
C LEU A 124 -15.55 -14.80 -21.05
N SER A 125 -16.41 -13.91 -21.57
CA SER A 125 -16.66 -12.60 -20.95
C SER A 125 -17.38 -12.70 -19.61
N ALA A 126 -18.33 -13.64 -19.47
CA ALA A 126 -19.03 -13.87 -18.21
C ALA A 126 -18.10 -14.45 -17.14
N ALA A 127 -17.26 -15.43 -17.51
CA ALA A 127 -16.25 -15.98 -16.61
C ALA A 127 -15.18 -14.96 -16.22
N ALA A 128 -14.75 -14.10 -17.16
CA ALA A 128 -13.80 -13.02 -16.88
C ALA A 128 -14.39 -11.96 -15.93
N ALA A 129 -15.66 -11.61 -16.07
CA ALA A 129 -16.35 -10.72 -15.14
C ALA A 129 -16.39 -11.34 -13.72
N LEU A 130 -16.74 -12.63 -13.62
CA LEU A 130 -16.73 -13.35 -12.35
C LEU A 130 -15.33 -13.41 -11.71
N LEU A 131 -14.28 -13.64 -12.51
CA LEU A 131 -12.89 -13.61 -12.05
C LEU A 131 -12.52 -12.22 -11.50
N SER A 132 -12.92 -11.15 -12.19
CA SER A 132 -12.70 -9.77 -11.75
C SER A 132 -13.40 -9.49 -10.42
N ASP A 133 -14.66 -9.91 -10.28
CA ASP A 133 -15.43 -9.74 -9.03
C ASP A 133 -14.80 -10.50 -7.86
N GLU A 134 -14.32 -11.72 -8.10
CA GLU A 134 -13.70 -12.55 -7.06
C GLU A 134 -12.32 -12.00 -6.62
N LEU A 135 -11.52 -11.53 -7.58
CA LEU A 135 -10.27 -10.81 -7.29
C LEU A 135 -10.54 -9.55 -6.45
N LYS A 136 -11.56 -8.78 -6.81
CA LYS A 136 -11.97 -7.60 -6.06
C LYS A 136 -12.40 -7.96 -4.64
N ARG A 137 -13.18 -9.02 -4.46
CA ARG A 137 -13.62 -9.52 -3.15
C ARG A 137 -12.43 -9.89 -2.25
N ILE A 138 -11.45 -10.62 -2.79
CA ILE A 138 -10.24 -11.01 -2.05
C ILE A 138 -9.41 -9.78 -1.70
N ALA A 139 -9.21 -8.86 -2.65
CA ALA A 139 -8.47 -7.63 -2.41
C ALA A 139 -9.11 -6.78 -1.32
N MET A 140 -10.44 -6.63 -1.32
CA MET A 140 -11.18 -5.91 -0.28
C MET A 140 -11.04 -6.56 1.11
N SER A 141 -11.09 -7.90 1.19
CA SER A 141 -10.86 -8.61 2.45
C SER A 141 -9.45 -8.39 2.99
N ARG A 142 -8.43 -8.39 2.13
CA ARG A 142 -7.05 -8.07 2.52
C ARG A 142 -6.88 -6.60 2.92
N LEU A 143 -7.58 -5.70 2.25
CA LEU A 143 -7.61 -4.28 2.58
C LEU A 143 -8.18 -4.05 3.99
N GLU A 144 -9.25 -4.75 4.33
CA GLU A 144 -9.86 -4.72 5.67
C GLU A 144 -8.88 -5.24 6.75
N GLU A 145 -8.19 -6.36 6.50
CA GLU A 145 -7.15 -6.86 7.41
C GLU A 145 -6.01 -5.83 7.57
N ALA A 146 -5.58 -5.21 6.48
CA ALA A 146 -4.53 -4.20 6.50
C ALA A 146 -4.95 -2.95 7.28
N LEU A 147 -6.19 -2.49 7.11
CA LEU A 147 -6.79 -1.38 7.86
C LEU A 147 -6.85 -1.66 9.37
N ASN A 148 -7.25 -2.88 9.75
CA ASN A 148 -7.33 -3.29 11.16
C ASN A 148 -5.94 -3.40 11.80
N SER A 149 -4.93 -3.88 11.07
CA SER A 149 -3.57 -4.02 11.59
C SER A 149 -2.78 -2.71 11.63
N ARG A 150 -3.21 -1.67 10.90
CA ARG A 150 -2.50 -0.38 10.76
C ARG A 150 -1.02 -0.53 10.39
N ASN A 151 -0.67 -1.60 9.69
CA ASN A 151 0.72 -1.89 9.32
C ASN A 151 1.03 -1.30 7.93
N ILE A 152 2.02 -0.41 7.85
CA ILE A 152 2.38 0.32 6.62
C ILE A 152 2.69 -0.63 5.43
N PRO A 153 3.58 -1.64 5.56
CA PRO A 153 3.80 -2.62 4.49
C PRO A 153 2.52 -3.34 4.03
N LYS A 154 1.69 -3.82 4.96
CA LYS A 154 0.43 -4.50 4.62
C LYS A 154 -0.54 -3.57 3.88
N LEU A 155 -0.69 -2.33 4.34
CA LEU A 155 -1.53 -1.33 3.68
C LEU A 155 -1.07 -1.04 2.25
N LYS A 156 0.24 -0.86 2.03
CA LYS A 156 0.77 -0.64 0.67
C LYS A 156 0.46 -1.82 -0.26
N VAL A 157 0.73 -3.04 0.18
CA VAL A 157 0.46 -4.24 -0.63
C VAL A 157 -1.03 -4.37 -0.92
N ALA A 158 -1.90 -4.24 0.09
CA ALA A 158 -3.34 -4.37 -0.10
C ALA A 158 -3.93 -3.29 -1.02
N ILE A 159 -3.44 -2.05 -0.96
CA ILE A 159 -3.86 -0.97 -1.88
C ILE A 159 -3.46 -1.30 -3.32
N GLU A 160 -2.23 -1.76 -3.55
CA GLU A 160 -1.78 -2.12 -4.91
C GLU A 160 -2.52 -3.35 -5.45
N GLU A 161 -2.79 -4.35 -4.62
CA GLU A 161 -3.64 -5.49 -4.98
C GLU A 161 -5.07 -5.05 -5.31
N GLY A 162 -5.64 -4.10 -4.54
CA GLY A 162 -6.94 -3.50 -4.82
C GLY A 162 -6.97 -2.76 -6.17
N LYS A 163 -5.94 -1.96 -6.48
CA LYS A 163 -5.82 -1.30 -7.79
C LYS A 163 -5.72 -2.31 -8.92
N ALA A 164 -4.92 -3.37 -8.75
CA ALA A 164 -4.76 -4.43 -9.74
C ALA A 164 -6.06 -5.22 -9.96
N ALA A 165 -6.88 -5.39 -8.92
CA ALA A 165 -8.19 -6.01 -8.99
C ALA A 165 -9.30 -5.09 -9.52
N GLY A 166 -8.99 -3.82 -9.85
CA GLY A 166 -9.96 -2.86 -10.38
C GLY A 166 -10.86 -2.21 -9.31
N CYS A 167 -10.43 -2.17 -8.05
CA CYS A 167 -11.10 -1.35 -7.03
C CYS A 167 -11.08 0.13 -7.44
N THR A 168 -12.19 0.81 -7.17
CA THR A 168 -12.35 2.24 -7.45
C THR A 168 -11.60 3.08 -6.42
N ALA A 169 -11.27 4.33 -6.78
CA ALA A 169 -10.63 5.26 -5.84
C ALA A 169 -11.47 5.49 -4.57
N ALA A 170 -12.80 5.44 -4.68
CA ALA A 170 -13.70 5.56 -3.53
C ALA A 170 -13.59 4.37 -2.56
N GLU A 171 -13.33 3.16 -3.06
CA GLU A 171 -13.14 1.96 -2.23
C GLU A 171 -11.76 1.93 -1.55
N LEU A 172 -10.77 2.63 -2.11
CA LEU A 172 -9.40 2.67 -1.60
C LEU A 172 -9.12 3.89 -0.70
N VAL A 173 -10.03 4.87 -0.63
CA VAL A 173 -9.79 6.16 0.02
C VAL A 173 -9.42 6.03 1.50
N ASP A 174 -10.08 5.16 2.23
CA ASP A 174 -9.87 4.96 3.66
C ASP A 174 -8.51 4.30 3.93
N ALA A 175 -8.13 3.33 3.10
CA ALA A 175 -6.83 2.66 3.20
C ALA A 175 -5.67 3.61 2.85
N GLU A 176 -5.83 4.44 1.82
CA GLU A 176 -4.84 5.46 1.47
C GLU A 176 -4.73 6.54 2.55
N ALA A 177 -5.83 6.91 3.18
CA ALA A 177 -5.84 7.84 4.32
C ALA A 177 -5.13 7.24 5.53
N ALA A 178 -5.44 5.99 5.88
CA ALA A 178 -4.78 5.26 6.97
C ALA A 178 -3.28 5.10 6.70
N LEU A 179 -2.87 4.80 5.46
CA LEU A 179 -1.46 4.71 5.09
C LEU A 179 -0.75 6.05 5.28
N ARG A 180 -1.33 7.16 4.83
CA ARG A 180 -0.76 8.51 5.01
C ARG A 180 -0.64 8.90 6.48
N GLU A 181 -1.63 8.55 7.29
CA GLU A 181 -1.62 8.78 8.74
C GLU A 181 -0.51 7.97 9.42
N GLU A 182 -0.43 6.67 9.17
CA GLU A 182 0.59 5.82 9.78
C GLU A 182 2.01 6.17 9.31
N GLN A 183 2.20 6.57 8.05
CA GLN A 183 3.48 7.09 7.56
C GLN A 183 3.91 8.37 8.28
N ARG A 184 2.96 9.26 8.59
CA ARG A 184 3.24 10.48 9.36
C ARG A 184 3.67 10.13 10.79
N ARG A 185 2.99 9.16 11.42
CA ARG A 185 3.33 8.65 12.75
C ARG A 185 4.72 8.01 12.77
N ASP A 186 5.02 7.14 11.80
CA ASP A 186 6.31 6.47 11.68
C ASP A 186 7.46 7.47 11.49
N GLN A 187 7.27 8.46 10.60
CA GLN A 187 8.25 9.51 10.40
C GLN A 187 8.48 10.36 11.67
N ALA A 188 7.42 10.65 12.42
CA ALA A 188 7.52 11.35 13.69
C ALA A 188 8.25 10.52 14.75
N ARG A 189 8.02 9.19 14.82
CA ARG A 189 8.79 8.28 15.71
C ARG A 189 10.28 8.30 15.39
N ILE A 190 10.63 8.20 14.11
CA ILE A 190 12.04 8.22 13.66
C ILE A 190 12.70 9.55 14.04
N ARG A 191 12.01 10.68 13.83
CA ARG A 191 12.53 12.00 14.22
C ARG A 191 12.67 12.13 15.73
N LEU A 192 11.69 11.64 16.49
CA LEU A 192 11.72 11.65 17.94
C LEU A 192 12.89 10.83 18.48
N GLU A 193 13.09 9.62 17.97
CA GLU A 193 14.22 8.76 18.32
C GLU A 193 15.55 9.47 18.03
N GLY A 194 15.71 10.03 16.82
CA GLY A 194 16.89 10.81 16.46
C GLY A 194 17.13 12.00 17.41
N ALA A 195 16.09 12.77 17.70
CA ALA A 195 16.17 13.91 18.61
C ALA A 195 16.53 13.48 20.05
N THR A 196 16.05 12.33 20.54
CA THR A 196 16.42 11.85 21.89
C THR A 196 17.89 11.46 22.02
N CYS A 197 18.55 11.12 20.91
CA CYS A 197 19.99 10.92 20.87
C CYS A 197 20.78 12.24 20.83
N SER A 198 20.13 13.35 20.53
CA SER A 198 20.72 14.68 20.66
C SER A 198 20.92 15.07 22.13
N HIS A 199 21.76 16.07 22.38
CA HIS A 199 21.88 16.74 23.68
C HIS A 199 21.23 18.12 23.64
N ASP A 200 20.30 18.35 22.71
CA ASP A 200 19.61 19.62 22.51
C ASP A 200 18.14 19.49 22.92
N ALA A 201 17.76 20.22 23.97
CA ALA A 201 16.38 20.23 24.45
C ALA A 201 15.40 20.80 23.41
N ALA A 202 15.82 21.80 22.63
CA ALA A 202 14.96 22.43 21.64
C ALA A 202 14.63 21.47 20.48
N GLU A 203 15.59 20.65 20.06
CA GLU A 203 15.38 19.61 19.05
C GLU A 203 14.39 18.54 19.54
N ILE A 204 14.54 18.09 20.79
CA ILE A 204 13.62 17.13 21.41
C ILE A 204 12.21 17.71 21.53
N GLU A 205 12.07 18.97 21.95
CA GLU A 205 10.77 19.64 22.06
C GLU A 205 10.07 19.76 20.71
N SER A 206 10.79 20.19 19.67
CA SER A 206 10.25 20.25 18.31
C SER A 206 9.78 18.87 17.84
N ALA A 207 10.55 17.83 18.11
CA ALA A 207 10.17 16.47 17.74
C ALA A 207 8.96 15.95 18.55
N LEU A 208 8.84 16.34 19.83
CA LEU A 208 7.67 16.04 20.66
C LEU A 208 6.41 16.73 20.13
N GLU A 209 6.51 17.99 19.72
CA GLU A 209 5.39 18.71 19.09
C GLU A 209 4.95 18.05 17.77
N GLU A 210 5.91 17.67 16.91
CA GLU A 210 5.62 16.92 15.69
C GLU A 210 4.97 15.55 16.00
N GLY A 211 5.47 14.84 17.01
CA GLY A 211 4.90 13.58 17.49
C GLY A 211 3.45 13.73 17.95
N ARG A 212 3.13 14.80 18.70
CA ARG A 212 1.76 15.11 19.13
C ARG A 212 0.87 15.46 17.94
N ALA A 213 1.36 16.27 17.00
CA ALA A 213 0.63 16.62 15.78
C ALA A 213 0.38 15.40 14.86
N ALA A 214 1.28 14.41 14.89
CA ALA A 214 1.11 13.13 14.21
C ALA A 214 0.17 12.16 14.93
N GLY A 215 -0.21 12.42 16.18
CA GLY A 215 -1.08 11.55 16.98
C GLY A 215 -0.35 10.39 17.65
N LEU A 216 0.93 10.55 18.00
CA LEU A 216 1.63 9.58 18.86
C LEU A 216 1.01 9.55 20.26
N SER A 217 0.97 8.37 20.87
CA SER A 217 0.40 8.19 22.20
C SER A 217 1.32 8.75 23.30
N ALA A 218 0.77 9.00 24.49
CA ALA A 218 1.57 9.42 25.64
C ALA A 218 2.65 8.41 26.02
N GLU A 219 2.42 7.12 25.81
CA GLU A 219 3.40 6.05 26.05
C GLU A 219 4.57 6.14 25.07
N GLU A 220 4.30 6.47 23.81
CA GLU A 220 5.33 6.69 22.77
C GLU A 220 6.15 7.96 23.03
N LEU A 221 5.52 9.01 23.56
CA LEU A 221 6.17 10.31 23.83
C LEU A 221 6.94 10.34 25.16
N GLY A 222 6.50 9.57 26.16
CA GLY A 222 7.01 9.63 27.54
C GLY A 222 8.53 9.51 27.68
N PRO A 223 9.22 8.57 27.00
CA PRO A 223 10.68 8.47 27.07
C PRO A 223 11.39 9.75 26.59
N ALA A 224 10.89 10.38 25.52
CA ALA A 224 11.45 11.61 24.98
C ALA A 224 11.18 12.82 25.89
N GLU A 225 10.01 12.89 26.51
CA GLU A 225 9.69 13.91 27.51
C GLU A 225 10.63 13.83 28.73
N ALA A 226 10.88 12.62 29.24
CA ALA A 226 11.83 12.40 30.33
C ALA A 226 13.26 12.79 29.93
N ARG A 227 13.67 12.46 28.70
CA ARG A 227 14.98 12.84 28.16
C ARG A 227 15.12 14.36 28.01
N CYS A 228 14.11 15.04 27.48
CA CYS A 228 14.07 16.50 27.37
C CYS A 228 14.26 17.16 28.73
N LEU A 229 13.52 16.70 29.75
CA LEU A 229 13.64 17.22 31.11
C LEU A 229 15.06 17.02 31.66
N GLN A 230 15.65 15.83 31.45
CA GLN A 230 17.01 15.55 31.89
C GLN A 230 18.02 16.50 31.23
N VAL A 231 17.94 16.71 29.92
CA VAL A 231 18.84 17.62 29.17
C VAL A 231 18.69 19.06 29.67
N ARG A 232 17.46 19.52 29.93
CA ARG A 232 17.21 20.84 30.52
C ARG A 232 17.81 20.96 31.92
N GLN A 233 17.66 19.93 32.75
CA GLN A 233 18.23 19.91 34.10
C GLN A 233 19.76 19.96 34.08
N THR A 234 20.41 19.21 33.18
CA THR A 234 21.88 19.24 33.07
C THR A 234 22.38 20.60 32.59
N ALA A 235 21.76 21.18 31.56
CA ALA A 235 22.14 22.50 31.07
C ALA A 235 21.92 23.60 32.12
N ALA A 236 20.81 23.54 32.85
CA ALA A 236 20.53 24.49 33.92
C ALA A 236 21.49 24.35 35.11
N LEU A 237 21.93 23.13 35.43
CA LEU A 237 22.93 22.88 36.46
C LEU A 237 24.29 23.47 36.05
N GLU A 238 24.74 23.21 34.82
CA GLU A 238 26.00 23.75 34.28
C GLU A 238 26.00 25.28 34.28
N ALA A 239 24.91 25.90 33.82
CA ALA A 239 24.75 27.36 33.84
C ALA A 239 24.74 27.94 35.26
N LEU A 240 24.17 27.20 36.22
CA LEU A 240 24.17 27.60 37.63
C LEU A 240 25.58 27.54 38.23
N GLU A 241 26.32 26.46 37.95
CA GLU A 241 27.71 26.31 38.39
C GLU A 241 28.63 27.37 37.78
N GLU A 242 28.45 27.71 36.50
CA GLU A 242 29.17 28.81 35.85
C GLU A 242 28.85 30.17 36.48
N ALA A 243 27.56 30.48 36.67
CA ALA A 243 27.15 31.73 37.31
C ALA A 243 27.68 31.87 38.75
N MET A 244 27.76 30.75 39.48
CA MET A 244 28.37 30.70 40.81
C MET A 244 29.87 30.92 40.80
N ARG A 245 30.58 30.37 39.80
CA ARG A 245 32.01 30.59 39.60
C ARG A 245 32.31 32.05 39.29
N ASP A 246 31.52 32.65 38.42
CA ASP A 246 31.67 34.05 38.00
C ASP A 246 31.18 35.05 39.05
N ARG A 247 30.37 34.60 40.02
CA ARG A 247 29.77 35.41 41.09
C ARG A 247 28.99 36.62 40.57
N SER A 248 28.50 36.55 39.33
CA SER A 248 27.72 37.61 38.70
C SER A 248 26.27 37.57 39.19
N ILE A 249 25.83 38.61 39.93
CA ILE A 249 24.45 38.70 40.45
C ILE A 249 23.37 38.55 39.34
N PRO A 250 23.48 39.21 38.18
CA PRO A 250 22.54 39.00 37.07
C PRO A 250 22.53 37.56 36.55
N ALA A 251 23.70 36.96 36.36
CA ALA A 251 23.82 35.58 35.87
C ALA A 251 23.24 34.58 36.88
N LEU A 252 23.55 34.73 38.17
CA LEU A 252 23.01 33.89 39.25
C LEU A 252 21.48 33.95 39.33
N ARG A 253 20.90 35.14 39.17
CA ARG A 253 19.44 35.31 39.14
C ARG A 253 18.82 34.61 37.93
N ALA A 254 19.43 34.75 36.75
CA ALA A 254 18.96 34.09 35.53
C ALA A 254 19.07 32.57 35.65
N ALA A 255 20.22 32.05 36.08
CA ALA A 255 20.46 30.62 36.25
C ALA A 255 19.56 30.01 37.34
N LEU A 256 19.31 30.69 38.46
CA LEU A 256 18.34 30.23 39.48
C LEU A 256 16.90 30.17 38.94
N LYS A 257 16.51 31.13 38.09
CA LYS A 257 15.19 31.13 37.45
C LYS A 257 15.07 29.94 36.49
N GLU A 258 16.09 29.73 35.66
CA GLU A 258 16.14 28.62 34.69
C GLU A 258 16.18 27.27 35.39
N GLY A 259 17.01 27.11 36.42
CA GLY A 259 17.07 25.90 37.24
C GLY A 259 15.74 25.54 37.88
N LYS A 260 14.99 26.54 38.39
CA LYS A 260 13.64 26.32 38.90
C LYS A 260 12.66 25.92 37.79
N ALA A 261 12.75 26.53 36.61
CA ALA A 261 11.92 26.18 35.46
C ALA A 261 12.20 24.75 34.93
N ALA A 262 13.46 24.32 34.96
CA ALA A 262 13.88 22.95 34.65
C ALA A 262 13.55 21.94 35.76
N GLY A 263 12.97 22.37 36.88
CA GLY A 263 12.60 21.51 38.00
C GLY A 263 13.79 21.02 38.83
N LEU A 264 14.93 21.71 38.80
CA LEU A 264 16.00 21.47 39.76
C LEU A 264 15.47 21.69 41.18
N SER A 265 15.86 20.82 42.10
CA SER A 265 15.51 20.93 43.51
C SER A 265 16.70 20.54 44.40
N GLY A 266 16.67 20.98 45.66
CA GLY A 266 17.65 20.59 46.67
C GLY A 266 18.88 21.49 46.77
N TYR A 267 20.03 20.85 47.00
CA TYR A 267 21.25 21.52 47.46
C TYR A 267 21.79 22.57 46.47
N ALA A 268 21.75 22.28 45.17
CA ALA A 268 22.32 23.17 44.14
C ALA A 268 21.64 24.55 44.14
N LEU A 269 20.30 24.59 44.16
CA LEU A 269 19.56 25.86 44.23
C LEU A 269 19.80 26.60 45.55
N ALA A 270 19.80 25.89 46.68
CA ALA A 270 20.05 26.50 47.99
C ALA A 270 21.46 27.10 48.08
N HIS A 271 22.46 26.41 47.53
CA HIS A 271 23.83 26.88 47.50
C HIS A 271 23.98 28.13 46.61
N ALA A 272 23.42 28.11 45.41
CA ALA A 272 23.41 29.28 44.53
C ALA A 272 22.65 30.49 45.11
N GLU A 273 21.56 30.26 45.84
CA GLU A 273 20.83 31.32 46.56
C GLU A 273 21.67 31.95 47.68
N ALA A 274 22.45 31.14 48.41
CA ALA A 274 23.37 31.63 49.43
C ALA A 274 24.48 32.49 48.81
N VAL A 275 25.09 32.04 47.71
CA VAL A 275 26.11 32.83 46.98
C VAL A 275 25.51 34.13 46.44
N LEU A 276 24.29 34.10 45.90
CA LEU A 276 23.60 35.30 45.46
C LEU A 276 23.34 36.28 46.62
N LYS A 277 23.03 35.79 47.82
CA LYS A 277 22.85 36.62 49.01
C LYS A 277 24.17 37.27 49.43
N GLU A 278 25.24 36.48 49.54
CA GLU A 278 26.60 36.93 49.85
C GLU A 278 27.06 38.04 48.89
N GLU A 279 26.91 37.82 47.58
CA GLU A 279 27.35 38.81 46.59
C GLU A 279 26.52 40.10 46.59
N LYS A 280 25.22 40.02 46.93
CA LYS A 280 24.40 41.22 47.14
C LYS A 280 24.84 42.02 48.36
N GLU A 281 25.17 41.35 49.47
CA GLU A 281 25.66 42.00 50.69
C GLU A 281 26.99 42.72 50.43
N LYS A 282 27.91 42.08 49.69
CA LYS A 282 29.16 42.71 49.24
C LYS A 282 28.94 43.91 48.33
N LEU A 283 27.97 43.85 47.42
CA LEU A 283 27.66 44.98 46.53
C LEU A 283 27.16 46.19 47.33
N VAL A 284 26.26 45.99 48.30
CA VAL A 284 25.77 47.06 49.18
C VAL A 284 26.92 47.63 50.00
N ALA A 285 27.74 46.78 50.61
CA ALA A 285 28.89 47.22 51.39
C ALA A 285 29.89 48.05 50.55
N ARG A 286 30.12 47.69 49.28
CA ARG A 286 30.95 48.47 48.35
C ARG A 286 30.31 49.82 48.01
N ALA A 287 29.00 49.86 47.78
CA ALA A 287 28.28 51.10 47.51
C ALA A 287 28.31 52.05 48.72
N ASP A 288 28.08 51.53 49.92
CA ASP A 288 28.20 52.27 51.18
C ASP A 288 29.60 52.83 51.38
N LEU A 289 30.63 52.03 51.10
CA LEU A 289 32.02 52.47 51.19
C LEU A 289 32.33 53.59 50.19
N GLN A 290 31.84 53.47 48.95
CA GLN A 290 31.98 54.52 47.94
C GLN A 290 31.27 55.82 48.34
N ALA A 291 30.07 55.71 48.91
CA ALA A 291 29.32 56.86 49.41
C ALA A 291 30.05 57.56 50.56
N ALA A 292 30.55 56.80 51.54
CA ALA A 292 31.32 57.34 52.67
C ALA A 292 32.65 57.98 52.22
N LEU A 293 33.32 57.40 51.22
CA LEU A 293 34.51 58.01 50.61
C LEU A 293 34.20 59.34 49.92
N ALA A 294 33.03 59.46 49.29
CA ALA A 294 32.59 60.69 48.65
C ALA A 294 32.18 61.76 49.66
N SER A 295 31.54 61.39 50.77
CA SER A 295 31.15 62.33 51.84
C SER A 295 32.35 62.83 52.65
N ARG A 296 33.44 62.06 52.70
CA ARG A 296 34.62 62.28 53.56
C ARG A 296 34.28 62.30 55.06
N ASP A 297 33.15 61.72 55.45
CA ASP A 297 32.79 61.55 56.85
C ASP A 297 33.50 60.31 57.44
N LEU A 298 34.28 60.55 58.49
CA LEU A 298 35.13 59.53 59.10
C LEU A 298 34.32 58.49 59.89
N GLU A 299 33.16 58.86 60.44
CA GLU A 299 32.26 57.93 61.14
C GLU A 299 31.48 57.06 60.14
N GLU A 300 31.00 57.64 59.03
CA GLU A 300 30.38 56.87 57.94
C GLU A 300 31.38 55.88 57.33
N LEU A 301 32.63 56.28 57.16
CA LEU A 301 33.69 55.42 56.64
C LEU A 301 33.99 54.24 57.58
N ARG A 302 34.03 54.48 58.90
CA ARG A 302 34.21 53.41 59.91
C ARG A 302 33.06 52.42 59.88
N ALA A 303 31.82 52.91 59.80
CA ALA A 303 30.63 52.07 59.72
C ALA A 303 30.60 51.24 58.43
N ALA A 304 30.94 51.84 57.28
CA ALA A 304 31.01 51.15 55.99
C ALA A 304 32.09 50.06 55.97
N VAL A 305 33.27 50.31 56.56
CA VAL A 305 34.34 49.31 56.70
C VAL A 305 33.91 48.16 57.62
N ALA A 306 33.20 48.44 58.72
CA ALA A 306 32.67 47.39 59.60
C ALA A 306 31.66 46.49 58.86
N ARG A 307 30.75 47.08 58.07
CA ARG A 307 29.81 46.32 57.23
C ARG A 307 30.51 45.51 56.15
N GLY A 308 31.50 46.08 55.47
CA GLY A 308 32.29 45.37 54.45
C GLY A 308 33.18 44.25 54.98
N ARG A 309 33.43 44.18 56.29
CA ARG A 309 34.11 43.04 56.94
C ARG A 309 33.15 41.93 57.35
N ALA A 310 31.86 42.25 57.52
CA ALA A 310 30.83 41.30 57.93
C ALA A 310 30.14 40.61 56.74
N ALA A 311 30.19 41.24 55.55
CA ALA A 311 29.72 40.72 54.27
C ALA A 311 30.82 39.95 53.52
#